data_AF-A0A815XXY3-F1
#
_entry.id   AF-A0A815XXY3-F1
#
_cell.length_a   1.000
_cell.length_b   1.000
_cell.length_c   1.000
_cell.angle_alpha   90.00
_cell.angle_beta   90.00
_cell.angle_gamma   90.00
#
_symmetry.space_group_name_H-M   'P 1'
#
loop_
_entity.id
_entity.type
_entity.pdbx_description
1 polymer ?
#
loop_
_entity_poly.entity_id
_entity_poly.type
_entity_poly.pdbx_seq_one_letter_code
_entity_poly.pdbx_strand_id
1 'polypeptide(L)'
;MLSTFMNNAQEALSQTSLDRPLQDIASYTKSNEWSDLTHQAPQIAYTTGQTLMQTQQYQLAILFLEVSVAAMNGINDAEFVLSHKSKCYKAIGDCYCQLGDNKEALKNYTLALNENIHLRPDEHI
;
A
#
# COMPACT_ATOMS: atom_id res chain seq x y z
N MET A 1 -17.33 -4.81 -8.53
CA MET A 1 -15.89 -5.10 -8.43
C MET A 1 -15.31 -4.51 -7.14
N LEU A 2 -15.44 -3.19 -6.90
CA LEU A 2 -15.10 -2.56 -5.61
C LEU A 2 -15.97 -3.05 -4.43
N SER A 3 -17.27 -3.30 -4.62
CA SER A 3 -18.16 -3.82 -3.56
C SER A 3 -17.73 -5.21 -3.06
N THR A 4 -17.25 -6.05 -3.97
CA THR A 4 -16.72 -7.39 -3.65
C THR A 4 -15.39 -7.28 -2.91
N PHE A 5 -14.52 -6.35 -3.32
CA PHE A 5 -13.27 -6.04 -2.62
C PHE A 5 -13.52 -5.52 -1.19
N MET A 6 -14.46 -4.58 -1.03
CA MET A 6 -14.86 -4.04 0.27
C MET A 6 -15.48 -5.09 1.18
N ASN A 7 -16.33 -5.98 0.65
CA ASN A 7 -16.91 -7.08 1.43
C ASN A 7 -15.87 -8.11 1.86
N ASN A 8 -14.96 -8.51 0.97
CA ASN A 8 -13.90 -9.48 1.29
C ASN A 8 -12.87 -8.89 2.26
N ALA A 9 -12.58 -7.59 2.15
CA ALA A 9 -11.79 -6.87 3.13
C ALA A 9 -12.52 -6.86 4.48
N GLN A 10 -13.80 -6.45 4.55
CA GLN A 10 -14.57 -6.43 5.80
C GLN A 10 -14.60 -7.78 6.52
N GLU A 11 -14.70 -8.88 5.79
CA GLU A 11 -14.74 -10.23 6.36
C GLU A 11 -13.37 -10.64 6.92
N ALA A 12 -12.26 -10.39 6.20
CA ALA A 12 -10.90 -10.60 6.69
C ALA A 12 -10.53 -9.67 7.87
N LEU A 13 -11.12 -8.47 7.92
CA LEU A 13 -10.93 -7.43 8.93
C LEU A 13 -11.74 -7.66 10.22
N SER A 14 -12.73 -8.56 10.22
CA SER A 14 -13.57 -8.86 11.39
C SER A 14 -12.87 -9.69 12.48
N GLN A 15 -11.67 -10.22 12.19
CA GLN A 15 -10.91 -11.10 13.08
C GLN A 15 -9.66 -10.48 13.70
N THR A 16 -9.32 -9.23 13.38
CA THR A 16 -8.13 -8.54 13.88
C THR A 16 -8.51 -7.14 14.37
N SER A 17 -7.96 -6.70 15.51
CA SER A 17 -8.31 -5.41 16.12
C SER A 17 -7.80 -4.24 15.27
N LEU A 18 -8.59 -3.88 14.25
CA LEU A 18 -8.28 -2.93 13.18
C LEU A 18 -9.11 -1.64 13.27
N ASP A 19 -9.53 -1.28 14.49
CA ASP A 19 -10.40 -0.11 14.74
C ASP A 19 -9.83 1.20 14.17
N ARG A 20 -8.50 1.37 14.21
CA ARG A 20 -7.85 2.60 13.76
C ARG A 20 -7.80 2.73 12.23
N PRO A 21 -7.34 1.72 11.46
CA PRO A 21 -7.42 1.78 9.99
C PRO A 21 -8.84 1.90 9.44
N LEU A 22 -9.83 1.31 10.10
CA LEU A 22 -11.24 1.45 9.71
C LEU A 22 -11.77 2.87 9.89
N GLN A 23 -11.40 3.54 10.98
CA GLN A 23 -11.72 4.95 11.21
C GLN A 23 -11.07 5.87 10.17
N ASP A 24 -9.82 5.58 9.82
CA ASP A 24 -9.09 6.32 8.80
C ASP A 24 -9.80 6.19 7.44
N ILE A 25 -10.07 4.96 6.97
CA ILE A 25 -10.83 4.70 5.72
C ILE A 25 -12.19 5.43 5.72
N ALA A 26 -12.95 5.34 6.81
CA ALA A 26 -14.28 5.95 6.92
C ALA A 26 -14.24 7.49 6.91
N SER A 27 -13.16 8.10 7.42
CA SER A 27 -13.01 9.56 7.43
C SER A 27 -12.77 10.14 6.03
N TYR A 28 -12.05 9.44 5.16
CA TYR A 28 -11.70 9.92 3.81
C TYR A 28 -12.84 9.77 2.79
N THR A 29 -13.70 8.76 2.94
CA THR A 29 -14.89 8.59 2.07
C THR A 29 -15.91 9.72 2.15
N LYS A 30 -15.76 10.67 3.09
CA LYS A 30 -16.64 11.84 3.25
C LYS A 30 -16.24 13.04 2.37
N SER A 31 -15.06 13.08 1.74
CA SER A 31 -14.69 14.16 0.82
C SER A 31 -15.15 13.85 -0.60
N ASN A 32 -16.10 14.64 -1.12
CA ASN A 32 -16.87 14.41 -2.36
C ASN A 32 -16.12 14.73 -3.68
N GLU A 33 -14.78 14.70 -3.71
CA GLU A 33 -14.02 14.99 -4.93
C GLU A 33 -13.39 13.72 -5.52
N TRP A 34 -13.84 13.33 -6.71
CA TRP A 34 -13.41 12.08 -7.37
C TRP A 34 -11.93 12.08 -7.76
N SER A 35 -11.32 13.25 -7.95
CA SER A 35 -9.87 13.42 -8.14
C SER A 35 -9.08 13.15 -6.85
N ASP A 36 -9.66 13.44 -5.69
CA ASP A 36 -9.00 13.19 -4.41
C ASP A 36 -8.99 11.69 -4.09
N LEU A 37 -10.05 10.97 -4.48
CA LEU A 37 -10.15 9.52 -4.31
C LEU A 37 -9.07 8.75 -5.07
N THR A 38 -8.58 9.25 -6.21
CA THR A 38 -7.53 8.55 -6.99
C THR A 38 -6.21 8.50 -6.24
N HIS A 39 -5.84 9.55 -5.51
CA HIS A 39 -4.60 9.60 -4.72
C HIS A 39 -4.81 9.11 -3.29
N GLN A 40 -6.00 9.30 -2.72
CA GLN A 40 -6.32 8.85 -1.35
C GLN A 40 -6.36 7.33 -1.22
N ALA A 41 -6.96 6.61 -2.18
CA ALA A 41 -7.06 5.15 -2.10
C ALA A 41 -5.70 4.43 -1.95
N PRO A 42 -4.69 4.67 -2.81
CA PRO A 42 -3.37 4.07 -2.63
C PRO A 42 -2.69 4.55 -1.34
N GLN A 43 -2.87 5.81 -0.95
CA GLN A 43 -2.31 6.34 0.29
C GLN A 43 -2.86 5.61 1.53
N ILE A 44 -4.17 5.41 1.60
CA ILE A 44 -4.84 4.72 2.70
C ILE A 44 -4.41 3.26 2.78
N ALA A 45 -4.33 2.58 1.63
CA ALA A 45 -3.85 1.22 1.58
C ALA A 45 -2.38 1.12 2.05
N TYR A 46 -1.53 2.06 1.65
CA TYR A 46 -0.14 2.14 2.09
C TYR A 46 -0.02 2.38 3.61
N THR A 47 -0.75 3.36 4.17
CA THR A 47 -0.70 3.66 5.62
C THR A 47 -1.25 2.51 6.46
N THR A 48 -2.27 1.81 5.95
CA THR A 48 -2.80 0.59 6.58
C THR A 48 -1.73 -0.51 6.57
N GLY A 49 -1.06 -0.72 5.44
CA GLY A 49 0.07 -1.64 5.33
C GLY A 49 1.19 -1.34 6.33
N GLN A 50 1.58 -0.07 6.46
CA GLN A 50 2.59 0.37 7.44
C GLN A 50 2.15 0.10 8.90
N THR A 51 0.88 0.34 9.22
CA THR A 51 0.34 0.05 10.57
C THR A 51 0.38 -1.46 10.86
N LEU A 52 0.06 -2.28 9.86
CA LEU A 52 0.13 -3.73 9.96
C LEU A 52 1.58 -4.22 10.15
N MET A 53 2.57 -3.59 9.50
CA MET A 53 3.99 -3.86 9.75
C MET A 53 4.38 -3.58 11.20
N GLN A 54 3.95 -2.44 11.75
CA GLN A 54 4.22 -2.07 13.15
C GLN A 54 3.61 -3.05 14.15
N THR A 55 2.49 -3.68 13.79
CA THR A 55 1.84 -4.72 14.59
C THR A 55 2.29 -6.15 14.22
N GLN A 56 3.34 -6.27 13.40
CA GLN A 56 3.94 -7.54 12.96
C GLN A 56 2.98 -8.46 12.18
N GLN A 57 1.90 -7.91 11.63
CA GLN A 57 0.94 -8.62 10.79
C GLN A 57 1.40 -8.62 9.34
N TYR A 58 2.57 -9.21 9.08
CA TYR A 58 3.30 -9.05 7.82
C TYR A 58 2.55 -9.57 6.58
N GLN A 59 1.84 -10.70 6.67
CA GLN A 59 1.06 -11.19 5.52
C GLN A 59 -0.07 -10.21 5.14
N LEU A 60 -0.75 -9.64 6.14
CA LEU A 60 -1.82 -8.68 5.89
C LEU A 60 -1.25 -7.33 5.42
N ALA A 61 -0.08 -6.94 5.93
CA ALA A 61 0.63 -5.75 5.44
C ALA A 61 0.95 -5.87 3.95
N ILE A 62 1.48 -7.01 3.49
CA ILE A 62 1.77 -7.27 2.08
C ILE A 62 0.51 -7.07 1.23
N LEU A 63 -0.63 -7.66 1.64
CA LEU A 63 -1.89 -7.53 0.90
C LEU A 63 -2.29 -6.05 0.70
N PHE A 64 -2.23 -5.25 1.75
CA PHE A 64 -2.57 -3.82 1.67
C PHE A 64 -1.58 -3.02 0.83
N LEU A 65 -0.30 -3.35 0.88
CA LEU A 65 0.73 -2.70 0.04
C LEU A 65 0.56 -3.07 -1.44
N GLU A 66 0.20 -4.30 -1.77
CA GLU A 66 -0.12 -4.72 -3.14
C GLU A 66 -1.39 -4.04 -3.67
N VAL A 67 -2.41 -3.90 -2.83
CA VAL A 67 -3.61 -3.12 -3.15
C VAL A 67 -3.26 -1.67 -3.42
N SER A 68 -2.35 -1.07 -2.66
CA SER A 68 -1.87 0.29 -2.90
C SER A 68 -1.25 0.41 -4.30
N VAL A 69 -0.33 -0.50 -4.65
CA VAL A 69 0.29 -0.56 -6.00
C VAL A 69 -0.75 -0.72 -7.09
N ALA A 70 -1.75 -1.59 -6.89
CA ALA A 70 -2.80 -1.81 -7.86
C ALA A 70 -3.72 -0.59 -8.03
N ALA A 71 -4.04 0.12 -6.94
CA ALA A 71 -4.86 1.33 -6.96
C ALA A 71 -4.17 2.50 -7.68
N MET A 72 -2.85 2.47 -7.81
CA MET A 72 -2.11 3.45 -8.62
C MET A 72 -2.23 3.21 -10.14
N ASN A 73 -2.81 2.09 -10.58
CA ASN A 73 -3.03 1.84 -12.00
C ASN A 73 -4.11 2.78 -12.54
N GLY A 74 -3.75 3.60 -13.52
CA GLY A 74 -4.66 4.57 -14.14
C GLY A 74 -4.61 5.97 -13.53
N ILE A 75 -3.77 6.21 -12.52
CA ILE A 75 -3.45 7.57 -12.06
C ILE A 75 -2.53 8.23 -13.09
N ASN A 76 -2.93 9.40 -13.59
CA ASN A 76 -2.14 10.19 -14.54
C ASN A 76 -1.22 11.20 -13.84
N ASP A 77 -0.46 10.71 -12.86
CA ASP A 77 0.50 11.47 -12.07
C ASP A 77 1.75 10.59 -11.87
N ALA A 78 2.70 10.72 -12.81
CA ALA A 78 3.84 9.81 -12.88
C ALA A 78 4.75 9.93 -11.65
N GLU A 79 4.96 11.15 -11.15
CA GLU A 79 5.83 11.40 -10.00
C GLU A 79 5.25 10.77 -8.73
N PHE A 80 3.94 10.96 -8.49
CA PHE A 80 3.23 10.29 -7.40
C PHE A 80 3.33 8.77 -7.53
N VAL A 81 3.02 8.22 -8.71
CA VAL A 81 3.00 6.76 -8.94
C VAL A 81 4.39 6.15 -8.72
N LEU A 82 5.46 6.74 -9.26
CA LEU A 82 6.82 6.23 -9.10
C LEU A 82 7.26 6.27 -7.64
N SER A 83 7.04 7.40 -6.95
CA SER A 83 7.43 7.57 -5.54
C SER A 83 6.69 6.58 -4.64
N HIS A 84 5.39 6.43 -4.82
CA HIS A 84 4.58 5.56 -3.98
C HIS A 84 4.78 4.08 -4.28
N LYS A 85 4.91 3.68 -5.56
CA LYS A 85 5.25 2.28 -5.90
C LYS A 85 6.58 1.87 -5.32
N SER A 86 7.59 2.72 -5.43
CA SER A 86 8.92 2.48 -4.86
C SER A 86 8.84 2.20 -3.35
N LYS A 87 8.12 3.05 -2.60
CA LYS A 87 7.87 2.86 -1.16
C LYS A 87 7.10 1.59 -0.85
N CYS A 88 6.06 1.27 -1.63
CA CYS A 88 5.28 0.03 -1.45
C CYS A 88 6.14 -1.20 -1.66
N TYR A 89 6.92 -1.26 -2.74
CA TYR A 89 7.79 -2.39 -3.01
C TYR A 89 8.88 -2.56 -1.95
N LYS A 90 9.47 -1.46 -1.45
CA LYS A 90 10.40 -1.53 -0.32
C LYS A 90 9.71 -2.14 0.91
N ALA A 91 8.53 -1.65 1.26
CA ALA A 91 7.78 -2.14 2.42
C ALA A 91 7.35 -3.62 2.27
N ILE A 92 6.97 -4.06 1.06
CA ILE A 92 6.70 -5.48 0.77
C ILE A 92 7.98 -6.31 0.95
N GLY A 93 9.11 -5.80 0.46
CA GLY A 93 10.42 -6.42 0.66
C GLY A 93 10.77 -6.61 2.14
N ASP A 94 10.53 -5.57 2.94
CA ASP A 94 10.72 -5.61 4.40
C ASP A 94 9.83 -6.68 5.05
N CYS A 95 8.55 -6.75 4.67
CA CYS A 95 7.63 -7.79 5.15
C CYS A 95 8.13 -9.20 4.81
N TYR A 96 8.55 -9.45 3.57
CA TYR A 96 9.08 -10.75 3.18
C TYR A 96 10.37 -11.11 3.91
N CYS A 97 11.23 -10.12 4.17
CA CYS A 97 12.43 -10.31 5.00
C CYS A 97 12.04 -10.75 6.43
N GLN A 98 11.04 -10.13 7.04
CA GLN A 98 10.55 -10.51 8.37
C GLN A 98 9.91 -11.92 8.38
N LEU A 99 9.32 -12.33 7.27
CA LEU A 99 8.77 -13.69 7.09
C LEU A 99 9.83 -14.74 6.71
N GLY A 100 11.08 -14.34 6.48
CA GLY A 100 12.18 -15.23 6.08
C GLY A 100 12.20 -15.61 4.60
N ASP A 101 11.33 -15.03 3.77
CA ASP A 101 11.34 -15.24 2.31
C ASP A 101 12.27 -14.25 1.62
N ASN A 102 13.57 -14.52 1.72
CA ASN A 102 14.61 -13.67 1.16
C ASN A 102 14.53 -13.52 -0.36
N LYS A 103 13.94 -14.50 -1.05
CA LYS A 103 13.82 -14.48 -2.52
C LYS A 103 12.79 -13.45 -2.95
N GLU A 104 11.60 -13.49 -2.36
CA GLU A 104 10.57 -12.48 -2.65
C GLU A 104 10.96 -11.10 -2.08
N ALA A 105 11.68 -11.05 -0.97
CA ALA A 105 12.25 -9.80 -0.46
C ALA A 105 13.16 -9.11 -1.49
N LEU A 106 14.17 -9.84 -2.00
CA LEU A 106 15.12 -9.31 -2.98
C LEU A 106 14.44 -8.83 -4.27
N LYS A 107 13.45 -9.59 -4.74
CA LYS A 107 12.65 -9.22 -5.91
C LYS A 107 11.95 -7.88 -5.69
N ASN A 108 11.31 -7.70 -4.54
CA ASN A 108 10.59 -6.46 -4.21
C ASN A 108 11.55 -5.28 -3.99
N TYR A 109 12.71 -5.48 -3.36
CA TYR A 109 13.73 -4.43 -3.30
C TYR A 109 14.26 -4.03 -4.67
N THR A 110 14.40 -4.98 -5.59
CA THR A 110 14.81 -4.69 -6.97
C THR A 110 13.74 -3.86 -7.70
N LEU A 111 12.46 -4.19 -7.52
CA LEU A 111 11.36 -3.38 -8.05
C LEU A 111 11.37 -1.97 -7.46
N ALA A 112 11.58 -1.82 -6.15
CA ALA A 112 11.67 -0.50 -5.51
C ALA A 112 12.77 0.36 -6.13
N LEU A 113 13.96 -0.21 -6.35
CA LEU A 113 15.07 0.48 -7.00
C LEU A 113 14.75 0.86 -8.45
N ASN A 114 14.11 -0.03 -9.20
CA ASN A 114 13.73 0.23 -10.59
C ASN A 114 12.71 1.38 -10.72
N GLU A 115 11.80 1.53 -9.77
CA GLU A 115 10.90 2.70 -9.74
C GLU A 115 11.67 3.97 -9.32
N ASN A 116 12.59 3.83 -8.37
CA ASN A 116 13.36 4.95 -7.80
C ASN A 116 14.33 5.60 -8.81
N ILE A 117 14.94 4.82 -9.72
CA ILE A 117 15.84 5.38 -10.74
C ILE A 117 15.17 6.40 -11.68
N HIS A 118 13.83 6.40 -11.73
CA HIS A 118 13.06 7.35 -12.52
C HIS A 118 12.70 8.62 -11.74
N LEU A 119 12.97 8.67 -10.43
CA LEU A 119 12.77 9.83 -9.57
C LEU A 119 13.97 10.76 -9.59
N ARG A 120 13.73 12.01 -9.20
CA ARG A 120 14.79 13.00 -8.97
C ARG A 120 15.69 12.53 -7.81
N PRO A 121 17.00 12.82 -7.83
CA PRO A 121 17.94 12.34 -6.81
C PRO A 121 17.60 12.71 -5.36
N ASP A 122 16.88 13.82 -5.14
CA ASP A 122 16.43 14.29 -3.83
C ASP A 122 15.23 13.50 -3.27
N GLU A 123 14.62 12.64 -4.08
CA GLU A 123 13.43 11.84 -3.74
C GLU A 123 13.74 10.35 -3.58
N HIS A 124 15.03 9.98 -3.63
CA HIS A 124 15.48 8.60 -3.48
C HIS A 124 15.27 8.10 -2.04
N ILE A 125 14.74 6.87 -1.91
CA ILE A 125 14.36 6.21 -0.64
C ILE A 125 15.41 5.31 0.01
#